data_AF-A0A847GRV9-F1
#
_entry.id   AF-A0A847GRV9-F1
#
_cell.length_a   1.000
_cell.length_b   1.000
_cell.length_c   1.000
_cell.angle_alpha   90.00
_cell.angle_beta   90.00
_cell.angle_gamma   90.00
#
_symmetry.space_group_name_H-M   'P 1'
#
loop_
_entity.id
_entity.type
_entity.pdbx_description
1 polymer ?
#
loop_
_entity_poly.entity_id
_entity_poly.type
_entity_poly.pdbx_seq_one_letter_code
_entity_poly.pdbx_strand_id
1 'polypeptide(L)' 'MPDSANVLFEAARQLPEEERLSLVSRILDTLPVDDLTASIDDPDLLLELERRFADSEGAISWSALQAEG' A
#
# COMPACT_ATOMS: atom_id res chain seq x y z
N MET A 1 22.93 8.20 -8.05
CA MET A 1 21.75 8.64 -8.80
C MET A 1 20.56 8.55 -7.86
N PRO A 2 19.76 9.61 -7.65
CA PRO A 2 18.54 9.45 -6.87
C PRO A 2 17.64 8.44 -7.59
N ASP A 3 17.10 7.53 -6.82
CA ASP A 3 16.17 6.54 -7.33
C ASP A 3 14.97 7.27 -7.94
N SER A 4 14.69 7.02 -9.22
CA SER A 4 13.73 7.81 -10.00
C SER A 4 12.30 7.66 -9.44
N ALA A 5 12.01 6.51 -8.82
CA ALA A 5 10.79 6.27 -8.07
C ALA A 5 10.64 7.22 -6.87
N ASN A 6 11.74 7.51 -6.18
CA ASN A 6 11.76 8.38 -5.01
C ASN A 6 11.52 9.86 -5.39
N VAL A 7 11.97 10.27 -6.59
CA VAL A 7 11.73 11.63 -7.10
C VAL A 7 10.26 11.86 -7.45
N LEU A 8 9.60 10.89 -8.09
CA LEU A 8 8.17 10.96 -8.42
C LEU A 8 7.30 10.95 -7.16
N PHE A 9 7.68 10.14 -6.17
CA PHE A 9 6.98 10.09 -4.88
C PHE A 9 7.04 11.43 -4.14
N GLU A 10 8.22 12.04 -4.03
CA GLU A 10 8.38 13.33 -3.37
C GLU A 10 7.67 14.47 -4.13
N ALA A 11 7.63 14.42 -5.46
CA ALA A 11 6.85 15.37 -6.26
C ALA A 11 5.33 15.23 -6.01
N ALA A 12 4.82 14.00 -5.96
CA ALA A 12 3.41 13.74 -5.67
C ALA A 12 3.01 14.21 -4.27
N ARG A 13 3.91 14.16 -3.28
CA ARG A 13 3.65 14.64 -1.91
C ARG A 13 3.47 16.15 -1.81
N GLN A 14 4.07 16.91 -2.74
CA GLN A 14 3.98 18.37 -2.78
C GLN A 14 2.67 18.86 -3.42
N LEU A 15 1.90 17.98 -4.06
CA LEU A 15 0.61 18.34 -4.65
C LEU A 15 -0.47 18.57 -3.58
N PRO A 16 -1.42 19.48 -3.84
CA PRO A 16 -2.66 19.59 -3.07
C PRO A 16 -3.41 18.25 -2.99
N GLU A 17 -4.16 18.05 -1.92
CA GLU A 17 -4.84 16.77 -1.68
C GLU A 17 -5.76 16.35 -2.84
N GLU A 18 -6.56 17.27 -3.37
CA GLU A 18 -7.44 17.01 -4.51
C GLU A 18 -6.67 16.54 -5.76
N GLU A 19 -5.52 17.15 -6.03
CA GLU A 19 -4.66 16.79 -7.17
C GLU A 19 -4.00 15.42 -6.96
N ARG A 20 -3.61 15.08 -5.72
CA ARG A 20 -3.11 13.74 -5.39
C ARG A 20 -4.19 12.67 -5.60
N LEU A 21 -5.42 12.94 -5.16
CA LEU A 21 -6.53 12.01 -5.33
C LEU A 21 -6.86 11.80 -6.82
N SER A 22 -6.84 12.88 -7.62
CA SER A 22 -7.02 12.81 -9.07
C SER A 22 -5.90 12.00 -9.75
N LEU A 23 -4.64 12.20 -9.33
CA LEU A 23 -3.50 11.43 -9.81
C LEU A 23 -3.63 9.94 -9.49
N VAL A 24 -4.02 9.59 -8.26
CA VAL A 24 -4.25 8.20 -7.84
C VAL A 24 -5.33 7.55 -8.68
N SER A 25 -6.49 8.22 -8.87
CA SER A 25 -7.57 7.70 -9.71
C SER A 25 -7.07 7.36 -11.12
N ARG A 26 -6.29 8.27 -11.72
CA ARG A 26 -5.77 8.07 -13.08
C ARG A 26 -4.74 6.94 -13.16
N ILE A 27 -3.93 6.76 -12.11
CA ILE A 27 -3.00 5.62 -12.03
C ILE A 27 -3.79 4.32 -11.98
N LEU A 28 -4.80 4.24 -11.10
CA LEU A 28 -5.66 3.06 -10.96
C LEU A 28 -6.37 2.70 -12.27
N ASP A 29 -6.82 3.69 -13.04
CA ASP A 29 -7.44 3.47 -14.36
C ASP A 29 -6.46 2.92 -15.42
N THR A 30 -5.15 3.10 -15.21
CA THR A 30 -4.10 2.64 -16.15
C THR A 30 -3.41 1.35 -15.73
N LEU A 31 -3.66 0.86 -14.51
CA LEU A 31 -3.09 -0.41 -14.08
C LEU A 31 -3.75 -1.56 -14.86
N PRO A 32 -2.96 -2.46 -15.47
CA PRO A 32 -3.52 -3.62 -16.12
C PRO A 32 -4.27 -4.46 -15.08
N VAL A 33 -5.51 -4.83 -15.41
CA VAL A 33 -6.39 -5.63 -14.53
C VAL A 33 -5.72 -6.94 -14.11
N ASP A 34 -4.79 -7.45 -14.93
CA ASP A 34 -4.02 -8.66 -14.70
C ASP A 34 -2.87 -8.48 -13.67
N ASP A 35 -2.43 -7.27 -13.33
CA ASP A 35 -1.43 -7.03 -12.26
C ASP A 35 -2.05 -6.73 -10.89
N LEU A 36 -3.38 -6.60 -10.82
CA LEU A 36 -4.13 -6.45 -9.57
C LEU A 36 -4.54 -7.82 -8.98
N THR A 37 -3.95 -8.92 -9.47
CA THR A 37 -4.31 -10.29 -9.11
C THR A 37 -3.58 -10.83 -7.88
N ALA A 38 -3.12 -9.98 -6.96
CA ALA A 38 -2.95 -10.45 -5.58
C ALA A 38 -4.36 -10.74 -5.05
N SER A 39 -4.91 -11.87 -5.48
CA SER A 39 -6.19 -12.38 -5.05
C SER A 39 -6.12 -12.47 -3.53
N ILE A 40 -7.15 -11.98 -2.85
CA ILE A 40 -7.24 -12.17 -1.38
C ILE A 40 -7.28 -13.67 -1.05
N ASP A 41 -7.72 -14.50 -2.00
CA ASP A 41 -7.75 -15.95 -1.92
C ASP A 41 -6.46 -16.61 -2.47
N ASP A 42 -5.40 -15.84 -2.74
CA ASP A 42 -4.12 -16.41 -3.15
C ASP A 42 -3.52 -17.26 -2.02
N PRO A 43 -3.24 -18.56 -2.25
CA PRO A 43 -2.68 -19.43 -1.23
C PRO A 43 -1.34 -18.92 -0.69
N ASP A 44 -0.53 -18.26 -1.52
CA ASP A 44 0.78 -17.72 -1.10
C ASP A 44 0.60 -16.51 -0.17
N LEU A 45 -0.44 -15.70 -0.39
CA LEU A 45 -0.81 -14.59 0.49
C LEU A 45 -1.32 -15.10 1.85
N LEU A 46 -2.14 -16.15 1.86
CA LEU A 46 -2.63 -16.76 3.09
C LEU A 46 -1.48 -17.32 3.94
N LEU A 47 -0.50 -17.99 3.31
CA LEU A 47 0.70 -18.49 3.98
C LEU A 47 1.55 -17.36 4.58
N GLU A 48 1.69 -16.24 3.86
CA GLU A 48 2.39 -15.05 4.36
C GLU A 48 1.68 -14.44 5.58
N LEU A 49 0.35 -14.31 5.53
CA LEU A 49 -0.45 -13.78 6.63
C LEU A 49 -0.36 -14.67 7.88
N GLU A 50 -0.42 -15.99 7.71
CA GLU A 50 -0.26 -16.94 8.80
C GLU A 50 1.15 -16.88 9.39
N ARG A 51 2.19 -16.77 8.55
CA ARG A 51 3.57 -16.57 9.02
C ARG A 51 3.70 -15.28 9.85
N ARG A 52 3.17 -14.15 9.36
CA ARG A 52 3.20 -12.87 10.10
C ARG A 52 2.36 -12.88 11.37
N PHE A 53 1.26 -13.62 11.38
CA PHE A 53 0.47 -13.80 12.60
C PHE A 53 1.25 -14.59 13.67
N ALA A 54 1.98 -15.62 13.26
CA ALA A 54 2.84 -16.39 14.16
C ALA A 54 4.06 -15.59 14.64
N ASP A 55 4.61 -14.73 13.77
CA ASP A 55 5.74 -13.85 14.04
C ASP A 55 5.27 -12.61 14.82
N SER A 56 4.96 -12.82 16.10
CA SER A 56 4.33 -11.82 16.99
C SER A 56 5.28 -10.71 17.46
N GLU A 57 6.52 -10.67 16.96
CA GLU A 57 7.45 -9.57 17.23
C GLU A 57 7.05 -8.30 16.45
N GLY A 58 6.56 -7.29 17.18
CA GLY A 58 6.25 -5.96 16.63
C GLY A 58 4.80 -5.75 16.18
N ALA A 59 3.90 -6.70 16.43
CA ALA A 59 2.48 -6.53 16.13
C ALA A 59 1.84 -5.47 17.07
N ILE A 60 1.52 -4.29 16.53
CA ILE A 60 0.71 -3.29 17.21
C ILE A 60 -0.73 -3.77 17.21
N SER A 61 -1.39 -3.78 18.38
CA SER A 61 -2.79 -4.17 18.44
C SER A 61 -3.65 -3.19 17.66
N TRP A 62 -4.66 -3.70 16.95
CA TRP A 62 -5.63 -2.86 16.22
C TRP A 62 -6.30 -1.81 17.12
N SER A 63 -6.54 -2.16 18.38
CA SER A 63 -7.04 -1.24 19.40
C SER A 63 -6.09 -0.08 19.72
N ALA A 64 -4.77 -0.28 19.60
CA ALA A 64 -3.78 0.76 19.82
C ALA A 64 -3.70 1.73 18.63
N LEU A 65 -3.86 1.24 17.39
CA LEU A 65 -3.92 2.08 16.19
C LEU A 65 -5.15 3.01 16.17
N GLN A 66 -6.28 2.56 16.72
CA GLN A 66 -7.52 3.34 16.75
C GLN A 66 -7.48 4.50 17.76
N ALA A 67 -6.51 4.49 18.69
CA ALA A 67 -6.34 5.52 19.71
C ALA A 67 -5.45 6.70 19.25
N GLU A 68 -4.82 6.61 18.08
CA GLU A 68 -3.96 7.66 17.50
C GLU A 68 -4.71 8.60 16.52
N GLY A 69 -6.04 8.48 16.41
CA GLY A 69 -6.91 9.31 15.56
C GLY A 69 -7.48 10.55 16.25
#